data_AF-A0A962D2T8-F1
#
_entry.id   AF-A0A962D2T8-F1
#
_cell.length_a   1.000
_cell.length_b   1.000
_cell.length_c   1.000
_cell.angle_alpha   90.00
_cell.angle_beta   90.00
_cell.angle_gamma   90.00
#
_symmetry.space_group_name_H-M   'P 1'
#
loop_
_entity.id
_entity.type
_entity.pdbx_description
1 polymer ?
#
loop_
_entity_poly.entity_id
_entity_poly.type
_entity_poly.pdbx_seq_one_letter_code
_entity_poly.pdbx_strand_id
1 'polypeptide(L)'
;MTGRPARGDDLPRLDASRLRALPARVGRPDYDLASVRIGIVHLGAGAFHRAHQAPCIDRLLASEPDWAICAVSLHSTEVREALRPQDGLYTLALQAEPPQWRAIGSIREVLCAADEGAAVLARLAGPQVRIVTLTVTEKGYCLSGGELDLAHPDIQHDLAEPAQPRSVIGWLVAGLRLRRERGLGAYTVASCDNLANNGRL
;
A
#
# COMPACT_ATOMS: atom_id res chain seq x y z
N MET A 1 -41.63 -4.90 16.65
CA MET A 1 -40.87 -3.74 16.13
C MET A 1 -39.63 -4.26 15.42
N THR A 2 -39.73 -4.51 14.11
CA THR A 2 -38.60 -4.95 13.29
C THR A 2 -37.86 -3.70 12.81
N GLY A 3 -36.71 -3.43 13.41
CA GLY A 3 -35.84 -2.32 13.03
C GLY A 3 -35.45 -2.45 11.56
N ARG A 4 -35.68 -1.38 10.80
CA ARG A 4 -35.24 -1.24 9.42
C ARG A 4 -33.72 -1.45 9.36
N PRO A 5 -33.19 -2.26 8.42
CA PRO A 5 -31.74 -2.43 8.28
C PRO A 5 -31.10 -1.07 8.01
N ALA A 6 -30.04 -0.76 8.75
CA ALA A 6 -29.24 0.46 8.54
C ALA A 6 -28.80 0.55 7.08
N ARG A 7 -28.89 1.73 6.47
CA ARG A 7 -28.26 1.99 5.16
C ARG A 7 -26.74 1.95 5.35
N GLY A 8 -25.98 1.69 4.29
CA GLY A 8 -24.52 1.55 4.36
C GLY A 8 -23.78 2.69 5.05
N ASP A 9 -24.35 3.90 5.04
CA ASP A 9 -23.78 5.11 5.64
C ASP A 9 -23.99 5.23 7.16
N ASP A 10 -24.93 4.47 7.75
CA ASP A 10 -25.23 4.46 9.19
C ASP A 10 -24.50 3.32 9.94
N LEU A 11 -23.82 2.43 9.22
CA LEU A 11 -23.05 1.35 9.83
C LEU A 11 -21.71 1.88 10.35
N PRO A 12 -21.31 1.51 11.58
CA PRO A 12 -20.02 1.93 12.10
C PRO A 12 -18.89 1.39 11.21
N ARG A 13 -17.91 2.24 10.92
CA ARG A 13 -16.69 1.85 10.19
C ARG A 13 -15.97 0.73 10.94
N LEU A 14 -15.32 -0.17 10.20
CA LEU A 14 -14.43 -1.18 10.78
C LEU A 14 -13.23 -0.46 11.39
N ASP A 15 -12.87 -0.77 12.63
CA ASP A 15 -11.65 -0.29 13.28
C ASP A 15 -11.10 -1.38 14.22
N ALA A 16 -9.92 -1.17 14.81
CA ALA A 16 -9.28 -2.16 15.65
C ALA A 16 -10.12 -2.54 16.87
N SER A 17 -10.90 -1.60 17.42
CA SER A 17 -11.77 -1.85 18.58
C SER A 17 -12.95 -2.76 18.25
N ARG A 18 -13.40 -2.76 16.99
CA ARG A 18 -14.57 -3.53 16.52
C ARG A 18 -14.25 -4.91 15.98
N LEU A 19 -12.98 -5.24 15.73
CA LEU A 19 -12.57 -6.54 15.17
C LEU A 19 -13.09 -7.74 15.98
N ARG A 20 -13.04 -7.64 17.31
CA ARG A 20 -13.49 -8.73 18.20
C ARG A 20 -15.01 -8.94 18.14
N ALA A 21 -15.77 -7.91 17.78
CA ALA A 21 -17.23 -7.93 17.68
C ALA A 21 -17.75 -8.38 16.30
N LEU A 22 -16.87 -8.66 15.34
CA LEU A 22 -17.29 -9.12 14.01
C LEU A 22 -18.06 -10.45 14.09
N PRO A 23 -19.04 -10.73 13.21
CA PRO A 23 -19.69 -12.03 13.15
C PRO A 23 -18.69 -13.18 12.97
N ALA A 24 -18.95 -14.35 13.54
CA ALA A 24 -18.05 -15.51 13.47
C ALA A 24 -17.71 -15.96 12.03
N ARG A 25 -18.61 -15.68 11.07
CA ARG A 25 -18.39 -15.97 9.63
C ARG A 25 -17.35 -15.05 8.96
N VAL A 26 -16.93 -13.98 9.62
CA VAL A 26 -15.92 -13.05 9.09
C VAL A 26 -14.58 -13.43 9.70
N GLY A 27 -13.65 -13.89 8.85
CA GLY A 27 -12.27 -14.15 9.25
C GLY A 27 -11.61 -12.89 9.77
N ARG A 28 -10.68 -13.05 10.73
CA ARG A 28 -9.99 -11.95 11.40
C ARG A 28 -8.47 -12.18 11.33
N PRO A 29 -7.66 -11.12 11.46
CA PRO A 29 -6.24 -11.27 11.76
C PRO A 29 -6.05 -12.17 12.98
N ASP A 30 -5.15 -13.14 12.87
CA ASP A 30 -4.73 -14.09 13.92
C ASP A 30 -3.44 -13.64 14.64
N TYR A 31 -3.10 -12.37 14.47
CA TYR A 31 -1.96 -11.69 15.07
C TYR A 31 -2.39 -10.39 15.75
N ASP A 32 -1.56 -9.89 16.66
CA ASP A 32 -1.79 -8.58 17.29
C ASP A 32 -1.40 -7.46 16.32
N LEU A 33 -2.37 -6.61 15.97
CA LEU A 33 -2.15 -5.46 15.09
C LEU A 33 -1.16 -4.45 15.65
N ALA A 34 -0.98 -4.40 16.96
CA ALA A 34 -0.01 -3.54 17.62
C ALA A 34 1.42 -4.12 17.61
N SER A 35 1.58 -5.43 17.40
CA SER A 35 2.89 -6.09 17.45
C SER A 35 3.60 -6.14 16.09
N VAL A 36 2.90 -5.85 14.99
CA VAL A 36 3.47 -5.88 13.64
C VAL A 36 4.17 -4.57 13.28
N ARG A 37 5.23 -4.66 12.48
CA ARG A 37 6.04 -3.52 12.03
C ARG A 37 6.06 -3.44 10.51
N ILE A 38 6.09 -2.20 10.02
CA ILE A 38 6.14 -1.94 8.59
C ILE A 38 7.50 -2.33 8.03
N GLY A 39 7.53 -3.29 7.11
CA GLY A 39 8.73 -3.68 6.34
C GLY A 39 8.57 -3.52 4.83
N ILE A 40 7.36 -3.23 4.38
CA ILE A 40 6.99 -3.06 2.97
C ILE A 40 6.39 -1.67 2.76
N VAL A 41 6.87 -0.98 1.74
CA VAL A 41 6.13 0.15 1.15
C VAL A 41 5.49 -0.33 -0.14
N HIS A 42 4.21 -0.06 -0.33
CA HIS A 42 3.51 -0.39 -1.56
C HIS A 42 3.07 0.90 -2.26
N LEU A 43 3.60 1.15 -3.46
CA LEU A 43 3.22 2.32 -4.29
C LEU A 43 2.13 1.91 -5.27
N GLY A 44 1.01 2.63 -5.25
CA GLY A 44 -0.16 2.34 -6.08
C GLY A 44 -1.16 1.42 -5.39
N ALA A 45 -1.58 1.76 -4.16
CA ALA A 45 -2.45 0.94 -3.30
C ALA A 45 -3.92 0.81 -3.76
N GLY A 46 -4.14 0.41 -5.02
CA GLY A 46 -5.44 0.20 -5.64
C GLY A 46 -6.15 -1.09 -5.20
N ALA A 47 -7.23 -1.43 -5.89
CA ALA A 47 -8.06 -2.59 -5.56
C ALA A 47 -7.31 -3.92 -5.70
N PHE A 48 -6.49 -4.09 -6.76
CA PHE A 48 -5.70 -5.31 -6.95
C PHE A 48 -4.74 -5.56 -5.79
N HIS A 49 -4.06 -4.51 -5.31
CA HIS A 49 -3.17 -4.66 -4.17
C HIS A 49 -3.87 -5.19 -2.92
N ARG A 50 -5.03 -4.58 -2.62
CA ARG A 50 -5.87 -4.96 -1.49
C ARG A 50 -6.56 -6.32 -1.69
N ALA A 51 -6.64 -6.83 -2.91
CA ALA A 51 -7.17 -8.16 -3.18
C ALA A 51 -6.08 -9.25 -3.26
N HIS A 52 -4.80 -8.87 -3.43
CA HIS A 52 -3.72 -9.81 -3.75
C HIS A 52 -2.54 -9.74 -2.75
N GLN A 53 -1.63 -8.76 -2.86
CA GLN A 53 -0.42 -8.77 -2.01
C GLN A 53 -0.77 -8.53 -0.53
N ALA A 54 -1.68 -7.60 -0.21
CA ALA A 54 -2.01 -7.31 1.17
C ALA A 54 -2.65 -8.52 1.90
N PRO A 55 -3.59 -9.28 1.31
CA PRO A 55 -4.06 -10.55 1.90
C PRO A 55 -2.99 -11.64 2.03
N CYS A 56 -2.04 -11.73 1.09
CA CYS A 56 -0.91 -12.66 1.23
C CYS A 56 -0.04 -12.30 2.43
N ILE A 57 0.32 -11.02 2.59
CA ILE A 57 1.09 -10.53 3.73
C ILE A 57 0.31 -10.70 5.03
N ASP A 58 -1.01 -10.44 5.04
CA ASP A 58 -1.87 -10.63 6.21
C ASP A 58 -1.76 -12.03 6.80
N ARG A 59 -1.70 -13.06 5.95
CA ARG A 59 -1.53 -14.45 6.40
C ARG A 59 -0.14 -14.76 6.96
N LEU A 60 0.88 -13.98 6.59
CA LEU A 60 2.26 -14.18 7.04
C LEU A 60 2.55 -13.50 8.38
N LEU A 61 1.80 -12.45 8.73
CA LEU A 61 2.11 -11.58 9.87
C LEU A 61 2.06 -12.27 11.24
N ALA A 62 1.36 -13.39 11.37
CA ALA A 62 1.35 -14.19 12.60
C ALA A 62 2.73 -14.82 12.90
N SER A 63 3.48 -15.21 11.86
CA SER A 63 4.84 -15.76 12.00
C SER A 63 5.93 -14.74 11.71
N GLU A 64 5.65 -13.75 10.87
CA GLU A 64 6.63 -12.81 10.35
C GLU A 64 6.16 -11.35 10.56
N PRO A 65 6.19 -10.85 11.81
CA PRO A 65 5.53 -9.59 12.18
C PRO A 65 6.17 -8.34 11.55
N ASP A 66 7.33 -8.45 10.92
CA ASP A 66 8.10 -7.34 10.37
C ASP A 66 7.77 -6.98 8.91
N TRP A 67 6.70 -7.54 8.35
CA TRP A 67 6.33 -7.34 6.95
C TRP A 67 5.05 -6.55 6.73
N ALA A 68 4.58 -5.81 7.73
CA ALA A 68 3.39 -4.98 7.56
C ALA A 68 3.62 -3.91 6.47
N ILE A 69 2.54 -3.39 5.92
CA ILE A 69 2.55 -2.55 4.73
C ILE A 69 2.25 -1.09 5.09
N CYS A 70 3.08 -0.19 4.59
CA CYS A 70 2.70 1.20 4.33
C CYS A 70 2.16 1.29 2.91
N ALA A 71 0.86 1.51 2.77
CA ALA A 71 0.18 1.68 1.49
C ALA A 71 0.24 3.15 1.05
N VAL A 72 0.74 3.40 -0.15
CA VAL A 72 0.91 4.76 -0.69
C VAL A 72 0.11 4.91 -1.98
N SER A 73 -0.78 5.90 -2.01
CA SER A 73 -1.37 6.41 -3.24
C SER A 73 -0.52 7.55 -3.77
N LEU A 74 -0.23 7.58 -5.08
CA LEU A 74 0.61 8.64 -5.66
C LEU A 74 -0.18 9.93 -5.96
N HIS A 75 -1.46 9.82 -6.33
CA HIS A 75 -2.24 10.96 -6.83
C HIS A 75 -3.56 11.19 -6.10
N SER A 76 -4.33 10.13 -5.80
CA SER A 76 -5.67 10.25 -5.18
C SER A 76 -5.63 10.00 -3.66
N THR A 77 -6.35 10.84 -2.91
CA THR A 77 -6.51 10.73 -1.45
C THR A 77 -7.61 9.75 -1.03
N GLU A 78 -8.42 9.24 -1.96
CA GLU A 78 -9.61 8.43 -1.67
C GLU A 78 -9.29 7.17 -0.84
N VAL A 79 -8.23 6.44 -1.20
CA VAL A 79 -7.82 5.23 -0.46
C VAL A 79 -7.42 5.58 0.98
N ARG A 80 -6.73 6.70 1.17
CA ARG A 80 -6.35 7.19 2.50
C ARG A 80 -7.57 7.57 3.31
N GLU A 81 -8.51 8.32 2.73
CA GLU A 81 -9.74 8.77 3.39
C GLU A 81 -10.68 7.60 3.74
N ALA A 82 -10.66 6.54 2.92
CA ALA A 82 -11.41 5.32 3.19
C ALA A 82 -10.78 4.48 4.31
N LEU A 83 -9.45 4.26 4.28
CA LEU A 83 -8.79 3.28 5.14
C LEU A 83 -8.20 3.85 6.44
N ARG A 84 -7.74 5.11 6.44
CA ARG A 84 -7.11 5.71 7.63
C ARG A 84 -8.07 5.79 8.82
N PRO A 85 -9.36 6.17 8.66
CA PRO A 85 -10.32 6.14 9.77
C PRO A 85 -10.69 4.71 10.24
N GLN A 86 -10.17 3.69 9.56
CA GLN A 86 -10.36 2.27 9.87
C GLN A 86 -9.08 1.60 10.38
N ASP A 87 -8.08 2.36 10.81
CA ASP A 87 -6.76 1.83 11.23
C ASP A 87 -6.05 1.01 10.15
N GLY A 88 -6.31 1.32 8.87
CA GLY A 88 -5.81 0.56 7.71
C GLY A 88 -6.60 -0.72 7.40
N LEU A 89 -7.62 -1.05 8.19
CA LEU A 89 -8.44 -2.24 8.01
C LEU A 89 -9.41 -2.10 6.84
N TYR A 90 -9.64 -3.22 6.17
CA TYR A 90 -10.71 -3.37 5.17
C TYR A 90 -11.18 -4.83 5.13
N THR A 91 -12.30 -5.06 4.44
CA THR A 91 -12.84 -6.41 4.25
C THR A 91 -12.49 -6.92 2.85
N LEU A 92 -11.83 -8.08 2.78
CA LEU A 92 -11.76 -8.88 1.56
C LEU A 92 -13.02 -9.75 1.48
N ALA A 93 -13.78 -9.58 0.40
CA ALA A 93 -14.93 -10.43 0.08
C ALA A 93 -14.60 -11.31 -1.13
N LEU A 94 -14.51 -12.62 -0.92
CA LEU A 94 -14.36 -13.60 -1.99
C LEU A 94 -15.74 -14.09 -2.40
N GLN A 95 -16.08 -13.87 -3.67
CA GLN A 95 -17.32 -14.35 -4.29
C GLN A 95 -17.20 -15.84 -4.66
N ALA A 96 -16.97 -16.67 -3.64
CA ALA A 96 -17.01 -18.14 -3.73
C ALA A 96 -18.41 -18.67 -3.36
N GLU A 97 -18.61 -19.99 -3.48
CA GLU A 97 -19.80 -20.67 -2.99
C GLU A 97 -19.40 -21.66 -1.88
N PRO A 98 -19.68 -21.36 -0.59
CA PRO A 98 -20.31 -20.13 -0.07
C PRO A 98 -19.35 -18.93 -0.06
N PRO A 99 -19.88 -17.68 -0.01
CA PRO A 99 -19.05 -16.48 0.03
C PRO A 99 -18.21 -16.41 1.31
N GLN A 100 -17.00 -15.86 1.18
CA GLN A 100 -16.05 -15.74 2.29
C GLN A 100 -15.71 -14.27 2.53
N TRP A 101 -15.64 -13.88 3.80
CA TRP A 101 -15.24 -12.54 4.20
C TRP A 101 -14.10 -12.61 5.20
N ARG A 102 -13.12 -11.71 5.08
CA ARG A 102 -12.03 -11.56 6.03
C ARG A 102 -11.70 -10.09 6.23
N ALA A 103 -11.57 -9.66 7.47
CA ALA A 103 -10.93 -8.39 7.80
C ALA A 103 -9.42 -8.54 7.59
N ILE A 104 -8.83 -7.67 6.76
CA ILE A 104 -7.40 -7.64 6.48
C ILE A 104 -6.76 -6.52 7.30
N GLY A 105 -5.67 -6.84 7.99
CA GLY A 105 -4.94 -5.94 8.88
C GLY A 105 -3.49 -5.67 8.52
N SER A 106 -3.02 -6.18 7.38
CA SER A 106 -1.62 -6.05 6.97
C SER A 106 -1.20 -4.63 6.60
N ILE A 107 -2.15 -3.77 6.22
CA ILE A 107 -1.90 -2.35 5.98
C ILE A 107 -1.97 -1.63 7.34
N ARG A 108 -0.84 -1.08 7.78
CA ARG A 108 -0.71 -0.39 9.08
C ARG A 108 -0.49 1.10 8.96
N GLU A 109 -0.17 1.57 7.78
CA GLU A 109 -0.07 2.99 7.46
C GLU A 109 -0.59 3.21 6.04
N VAL A 110 -1.31 4.32 5.85
CA VAL A 110 -1.84 4.72 4.55
C VAL A 110 -1.45 6.16 4.33
N LEU A 111 -0.68 6.45 3.28
CA LEU A 111 -0.19 7.78 2.92
C LEU A 111 -0.66 8.17 1.51
N CYS A 112 -0.75 9.47 1.25
CA CYS A 112 -0.91 9.98 -0.12
C CYS A 112 0.27 10.89 -0.47
N ALA A 113 0.98 10.60 -1.56
CA ALA A 113 2.13 11.39 -1.99
C ALA A 113 1.74 12.82 -2.43
N ALA A 114 0.48 13.04 -2.80
CA ALA A 114 -0.04 14.33 -3.25
C ALA A 114 0.14 15.46 -2.21
N ASP A 115 0.06 15.13 -0.92
CA ASP A 115 0.14 16.09 0.19
C ASP A 115 1.00 15.59 1.38
N GLU A 116 1.45 14.33 1.38
CA GLU A 116 2.26 13.74 2.47
C GLU A 116 3.64 13.27 1.98
N GLY A 117 4.20 13.94 0.97
CA GLY A 117 5.45 13.54 0.32
C GLY A 117 6.65 13.35 1.27
N ALA A 118 6.79 14.21 2.28
CA ALA A 118 7.84 14.05 3.29
C ALA A 118 7.69 12.76 4.11
N ALA A 119 6.46 12.36 4.44
CA ALA A 119 6.19 11.11 5.17
C ALA A 119 6.48 9.90 4.27
N VAL A 120 6.14 9.97 2.98
CA VAL A 120 6.46 8.93 2.00
C VAL A 120 7.98 8.74 1.88
N LEU A 121 8.75 9.83 1.72
CA LEU A 121 10.22 9.75 1.68
C LEU A 121 10.80 9.19 2.99
N ALA A 122 10.27 9.63 4.14
CA ALA A 122 10.71 9.14 5.43
C ALA A 122 10.50 7.62 5.55
N ARG A 123 9.38 7.09 5.03
CA ARG A 123 9.11 5.66 5.05
C ARG A 123 10.00 4.89 4.08
N LEU A 124 10.17 5.35 2.84
CA LEU A 124 11.08 4.74 1.86
C LEU A 124 12.53 4.69 2.39
N ALA A 125 12.94 5.73 3.12
CA ALA A 125 14.26 5.79 3.74
C ALA A 125 14.33 5.21 5.17
N GLY A 126 13.31 4.46 5.61
CA GLY A 126 13.31 3.79 6.90
C GLY A 126 14.16 2.51 6.90
N PRO A 127 15.05 2.28 7.88
CA PRO A 127 15.92 1.09 7.91
C PRO A 127 15.15 -0.24 7.97
N GLN A 128 13.92 -0.23 8.50
CA GLN A 128 13.03 -1.39 8.57
C GLN A 128 12.42 -1.78 7.21
N VAL A 129 12.34 -0.84 6.27
CA VAL A 129 11.80 -1.09 4.93
C VAL A 129 12.84 -1.83 4.10
N ARG A 130 12.48 -3.04 3.69
CA ARG A 130 13.34 -3.97 2.96
C ARG A 130 12.83 -4.23 1.54
N ILE A 131 11.54 -4.01 1.30
CA ILE A 131 10.90 -4.21 0.01
C ILE A 131 10.00 -3.00 -0.31
N VAL A 132 10.08 -2.52 -1.55
CA VAL A 132 9.10 -1.62 -2.15
C VAL A 132 8.38 -2.37 -3.26
N THR A 133 7.05 -2.47 -3.18
CA THR A 133 6.22 -3.14 -4.20
C THR A 133 5.41 -2.12 -5.00
N LEU A 134 5.08 -2.44 -6.25
CA LEU A 134 4.41 -1.51 -7.17
C LEU A 134 3.17 -2.15 -7.81
N THR A 135 2.04 -1.44 -7.83
CA THR A 135 0.94 -1.66 -8.78
C THR A 135 0.48 -0.32 -9.35
N VAL A 136 1.25 0.22 -10.29
CA VAL A 136 1.08 1.58 -10.85
C VAL A 136 0.55 1.57 -12.28
N THR A 137 0.26 0.38 -12.84
CA THR A 137 -0.12 0.13 -14.23
C THR A 137 1.00 0.46 -15.22
N GLU A 138 0.84 0.06 -16.49
CA GLU A 138 1.81 0.33 -17.57
C GLU A 138 2.18 1.81 -17.68
N LYS A 139 1.19 2.70 -17.57
CA LYS A 139 1.39 4.15 -17.68
C LYS A 139 2.21 4.72 -16.52
N GLY A 140 2.23 4.05 -15.36
CA GLY A 140 2.93 4.52 -14.18
C GLY A 140 4.45 4.48 -14.29
N TYR A 141 5.01 3.70 -15.22
CA TYR A 141 6.45 3.56 -15.43
C TYR A 141 7.05 4.63 -16.34
N CYS A 142 6.22 5.53 -16.91
CA CYS A 142 6.66 6.60 -17.81
C CYS A 142 7.53 6.09 -18.97
N LEU A 143 7.10 5.04 -19.67
CA LEU A 143 7.88 4.41 -20.73
C LEU A 143 7.49 4.92 -22.13
N SER A 144 8.47 5.01 -23.02
CA SER A 144 8.29 5.21 -24.46
C SER A 144 9.23 4.28 -25.22
N GLY A 145 8.69 3.46 -26.12
CA GLY A 145 9.48 2.45 -26.85
C GLY A 145 10.10 1.36 -25.95
N GLY A 146 9.58 1.15 -24.74
CA GLY A 146 10.09 0.16 -23.79
C GLY A 146 11.22 0.66 -22.89
N GLU A 147 11.62 1.92 -23.02
CA GLU A 147 12.63 2.58 -22.18
C GLU A 147 11.99 3.75 -21.44
N LEU A 148 12.66 4.25 -20.40
CA LEU A 148 12.20 5.43 -19.66
C LEU A 148 12.09 6.64 -20.61
N ASP A 149 10.89 7.21 -20.69
CA ASP A 149 10.65 8.42 -21.47
C ASP A 149 11.14 9.65 -20.69
N LEU A 150 12.37 10.07 -21.00
CA LEU A 150 12.95 11.27 -20.42
C LEU A 150 12.18 12.54 -20.79
N ALA A 151 11.38 12.54 -21.87
CA ALA A 151 10.55 13.69 -22.24
C ALA A 151 9.20 13.72 -21.50
N HIS A 152 8.86 12.67 -20.74
CA HIS A 152 7.62 12.63 -19.98
C HIS A 152 7.58 13.78 -18.95
N PRO A 153 6.47 14.52 -18.82
CA PRO A 153 6.38 15.70 -17.94
C PRO A 153 6.75 15.42 -16.49
N ASP A 154 6.34 14.27 -15.94
CA ASP A 154 6.70 13.91 -14.56
C ASP A 154 8.18 13.56 -14.42
N ILE A 155 8.82 13.00 -15.46
CA ILE A 155 10.26 12.71 -15.43
C ILE A 155 11.07 14.00 -15.52
N GLN A 156 10.64 14.95 -16.36
CA GLN A 156 11.23 16.29 -16.42
C GLN A 156 11.09 17.03 -15.08
N HIS A 157 9.91 16.94 -14.44
CA HIS A 157 9.70 17.49 -13.10
C HIS A 157 10.64 16.86 -12.08
N ASP A 158 10.75 15.52 -12.05
CA ASP A 158 11.57 14.80 -11.07
C ASP A 158 13.07 15.10 -11.21
N LEU A 159 13.54 15.34 -12.43
CA LEU A 159 14.92 15.76 -12.69
C LEU A 159 15.18 17.18 -12.20
N ALA A 160 14.20 18.09 -12.33
CA ALA A 160 14.31 19.47 -11.86
C ALA A 160 14.15 19.59 -10.34
N GLU A 161 13.24 18.81 -9.74
CA GLU A 161 12.89 18.83 -8.33
C GLU A 161 13.04 17.45 -7.65
N PRO A 162 14.28 16.90 -7.54
CA PRO A 162 14.52 15.54 -7.06
C PRO A 162 14.22 15.32 -5.57
N ALA A 163 13.83 16.36 -4.84
CA ALA A 163 13.35 16.27 -3.46
C ALA A 163 11.82 16.21 -3.35
N GLN A 164 11.09 16.50 -4.43
CA GLN A 164 9.64 16.53 -4.50
C GLN A 164 9.14 15.79 -5.76
N PRO A 165 9.41 14.47 -5.87
CA PRO A 165 9.09 13.72 -7.07
C PRO A 165 7.58 13.53 -7.25
N ARG A 166 7.17 13.31 -8.50
CA ARG A 166 5.82 13.01 -8.96
C ARG A 166 5.70 11.60 -9.52
N SER A 167 6.68 11.16 -10.32
CA SER A 167 6.64 9.82 -10.90
C SER A 167 7.03 8.75 -9.89
N VAL A 168 6.57 7.51 -10.11
CA VAL A 168 6.99 6.37 -9.28
C VAL A 168 8.51 6.19 -9.29
N ILE A 169 9.16 6.47 -10.43
CA ILE A 169 10.62 6.38 -10.60
C ILE A 169 11.31 7.43 -9.74
N GLY A 170 10.81 8.67 -9.74
CA GLY A 170 11.32 9.73 -8.87
C GLY A 170 11.19 9.38 -7.39
N TRP A 171 10.05 8.82 -6.96
CA TRP A 171 9.87 8.34 -5.59
C TRP A 171 10.88 7.26 -5.20
N LEU A 172 11.08 6.26 -6.06
CA LEU A 172 12.05 5.19 -5.84
C LEU A 172 13.48 5.71 -5.74
N VAL A 173 13.90 6.57 -6.68
CA VAL A 173 15.25 7.14 -6.72
C VAL A 173 15.48 8.09 -5.55
N ALA A 174 14.51 8.95 -5.20
CA ALA A 174 14.61 9.85 -4.05
C ALA A 174 14.74 9.07 -2.73
N GLY A 175 13.95 8.00 -2.56
CA GLY A 175 14.06 7.08 -1.43
C GLY A 175 15.44 6.43 -1.33
N LEU A 176 15.94 5.85 -2.43
CA LEU A 176 17.27 5.21 -2.48
C LEU A 176 18.40 6.21 -2.24
N ARG A 177 18.30 7.43 -2.78
CA ARG A 177 19.25 8.52 -2.55
C ARG A 177 19.34 8.84 -1.07
N LEU A 178 18.20 9.04 -0.40
CA LEU A 178 18.15 9.36 1.02
C LEU A 178 18.66 8.21 1.90
N ARG A 179 18.42 6.95 1.50
CA ARG A 179 19.02 5.77 2.17
C ARG A 179 20.55 5.79 2.07
N ARG A 180 21.07 6.06 0.87
CA ARG A 180 22.52 6.14 0.63
C ARG A 180 23.16 7.26 1.47
N GLU A 181 22.55 8.44 1.51
CA GLU A 181 22.99 9.57 2.35
C GLU A 181 23.01 9.23 3.84
N ARG A 182 22.12 8.32 4.29
CA ARG A 182 22.04 7.83 5.68
C ARG A 182 22.89 6.59 5.96
N GLY A 183 23.67 6.09 4.99
CA GLY A 183 24.46 4.86 5.15
C GLY A 183 23.63 3.58 5.27
N LEU A 184 22.39 3.58 4.77
CA LEU A 184 21.50 2.41 4.78
C LEU A 184 21.65 1.59 3.50
N GLY A 185 21.49 0.27 3.60
CA GLY A 185 21.42 -0.62 2.44
C GLY A 185 20.19 -0.35 1.56
N ALA A 186 20.26 -0.68 0.26
CA ALA A 186 19.12 -0.58 -0.64
C ALA A 186 17.98 -1.55 -0.25
N TYR A 187 16.76 -1.26 -0.68
CA TYR A 187 15.63 -2.21 -0.65
C TYR A 187 15.48 -2.91 -2.00
N THR A 188 14.80 -4.05 -2.00
CA THR A 188 14.33 -4.69 -3.23
C THR A 188 13.14 -3.91 -3.78
N VAL A 189 13.14 -3.64 -5.09
CA VAL A 189 11.95 -3.14 -5.81
C VAL A 189 11.29 -4.32 -6.52
N ALA A 190 10.00 -4.54 -6.28
CA ALA A 190 9.25 -5.65 -6.82
C ALA A 190 7.97 -5.16 -7.51
N SER A 191 7.98 -5.12 -8.84
CA SER A 191 6.77 -4.85 -9.61
C SER A 191 5.77 -6.00 -9.44
N CYS A 192 4.51 -5.64 -9.19
CA CYS A 192 3.37 -6.53 -9.15
C CYS A 192 2.35 -6.20 -10.25
N ASP A 193 2.73 -5.36 -11.22
CA ASP A 193 1.91 -5.07 -12.40
C ASP A 193 1.94 -6.23 -13.38
N ASN A 194 0.84 -6.39 -14.13
CA ASN A 194 0.69 -7.41 -15.16
C ASN A 194 1.40 -7.01 -16.45
N LEU A 195 2.73 -6.96 -16.41
CA LEU A 195 3.62 -6.64 -17.53
C LEU A 195 4.60 -7.79 -17.74
N ALA A 196 4.93 -8.09 -18.99
CA ALA A 196 5.97 -9.08 -19.29
C ALA A 196 7.33 -8.56 -18.79
N ASN A 197 8.08 -9.41 -18.08
CA ASN A 197 9.38 -9.05 -17.50
C ASN A 197 9.32 -7.77 -16.63
N ASN A 198 8.26 -7.60 -15.85
CA ASN A 198 8.00 -6.41 -15.03
C ASN A 198 9.12 -5.99 -14.05
N GLY A 199 10.06 -6.88 -13.73
CA GLY A 199 11.26 -6.53 -12.94
C GLY A 199 12.44 -6.01 -13.75
N ARG A 200 12.46 -6.22 -15.08
CA ARG A 200 13.47 -5.68 -16.00
C ARG A 200 13.11 -4.29 -16.51
N LEU A 201 11.81 -4.04 -16.71
CA LEU A 201 11.24 -2.72 -17.01
C LEU A 201 11.52 -1.75 -15.86
#